data_AF-A0A2W2D0N1-F1
#
_entry.id   AF-A0A2W2D0N1-F1
#
_cell.length_a   1.000
_cell.length_b   1.000
_cell.length_c   1.000
_cell.angle_alpha   90.00
_cell.angle_beta   90.00
_cell.angle_gamma   90.00
#
_symmetry.space_group_name_H-M   'P 1'
#
loop_
_entity.id
_entity.type
_entity.pdbx_description
1 polymer ?
#
loop_
_entity_poly.entity_id
_entity_poly.type
_entity_poly.pdbx_seq_one_letter_code
_entity_poly.pdbx_strand_id
1 'polypeptide(L)'
;MRIDLTRREVLELCASLRAYVRSMRQHAADDPTGAHDPAELDRLLHRAGQLIWRLEEAAQPGESRLVHSDDAIPPDADDAWS
;
A
#
# COMPACT_ATOMS: atom_id res chain seq x y z
N MET A 1 -19.69 8.08 4.19
CA MET A 1 -18.89 9.11 4.90
C MET A 1 -17.65 9.36 4.08
N ARG A 2 -17.35 10.61 3.70
CA ARG A 2 -16.13 10.95 2.94
C ARG A 2 -15.09 11.48 3.92
N ILE A 3 -13.85 11.04 3.78
CA ILE A 3 -12.71 11.58 4.54
C ILE A 3 -11.89 12.41 3.55
N ASP A 4 -11.72 13.69 3.85
CA ASP A 4 -10.91 14.60 3.05
C ASP A 4 -9.52 14.68 3.70
N LEU A 5 -8.49 14.22 3.00
CA LEU A 5 -7.10 14.23 3.47
C LEU A 5 -6.33 15.38 2.82
N THR A 6 -5.54 16.07 3.63
CA THR A 6 -4.51 17.00 3.14
C THR A 6 -3.38 16.22 2.46
N ARG A 7 -2.64 16.89 1.56
CA ARG A 7 -1.45 16.29 0.92
C ARG A 7 -0.46 15.72 1.92
N ARG A 8 -0.28 16.41 3.06
CA ARG A 8 0.62 15.96 4.13
C ARG A 8 0.14 14.63 4.72
N GLU A 9 -1.14 14.51 5.05
CA GLU A 9 -1.72 13.28 5.59
C GLU A 9 -1.63 12.12 4.59
N VAL A 10 -1.81 12.39 3.28
CA VAL A 10 -1.60 11.38 2.22
C VAL A 10 -0.16 10.86 2.24
N LEU A 11 0.84 11.75 2.34
CA LEU A 11 2.24 11.37 2.41
C LEU A 11 2.58 10.60 3.70
N GLU A 12 2.05 11.02 4.84
CA GLU A 12 2.23 10.34 6.14
C GLU A 12 1.58 8.95 6.13
N LEU A 13 0.40 8.80 5.53
CA LEU A 13 -0.29 7.53 5.36
C LEU A 13 0.50 6.60 4.42
N CYS A 14 1.00 7.13 3.30
CA CYS A 14 1.85 6.38 2.38
C CYS A 14 3.12 5.87 3.07
N ALA A 15 3.80 6.71 3.86
CA ALA A 15 4.98 6.32 4.63
C ALA A 15 4.66 5.23 5.67
N SER A 16 3.51 5.36 6.35
CA SER A 16 3.04 4.40 7.36
C SER A 16 2.71 3.05 6.74
N LEU A 17 2.07 3.02 5.56
CA LEU A 17 1.77 1.79 4.84
C LEU A 17 3.04 1.06 4.37
N ARG A 18 4.03 1.79 3.86
CA ARG A 18 5.33 1.18 3.50
C ARG A 18 6.04 0.61 4.73
N ALA A 19 5.99 1.31 5.87
CA ALA A 19 6.54 0.80 7.12
C ALA A 19 5.81 -0.48 7.58
N TYR A 20 4.48 -0.51 7.45
CA TYR A 20 3.66 -1.68 7.74
C TYR A 20 4.03 -2.87 6.84
N VAL A 21 4.12 -2.68 5.53
CA VAL A 21 4.53 -3.72 4.57
C VAL A 21 5.88 -4.33 4.94
N ARG A 22 6.88 -3.48 5.24
CA ARG A 22 8.20 -3.96 5.69
C ARG A 22 8.11 -4.73 7.00
N SER A 23 7.36 -4.23 7.98
CA SER A 23 7.19 -4.91 9.27
C SER A 23 6.53 -6.28 9.13
N MET A 24 5.51 -6.41 8.27
CA MET A 24 4.80 -7.67 8.06
C MET A 24 5.69 -8.70 7.34
N ARG A 25 6.44 -8.27 6.32
CA ARG A 25 7.43 -9.13 5.66
C ARG A 25 8.49 -9.63 6.63
N GLN A 26 9.02 -8.73 7.47
CA GLN A 26 10.00 -9.10 8.49
C GLN A 26 9.41 -10.08 9.51
N HIS A 27 8.21 -9.79 10.02
CA HIS A 27 7.53 -10.66 10.98
C HIS A 27 7.28 -12.06 10.43
N ALA A 28 6.86 -12.17 9.16
CA ALA A 28 6.66 -13.45 8.51
C ALA A 28 7.97 -14.21 8.27
N ALA A 29 9.07 -13.51 7.96
CA ALA A 29 10.39 -14.13 7.80
C ALA A 29 10.95 -14.64 9.14
N ASP A 30 10.62 -13.96 10.24
CA ASP A 30 11.05 -14.31 11.59
C ASP A 30 10.14 -15.33 12.28
N ASP A 31 9.04 -15.78 11.66
CA ASP A 31 8.11 -16.74 12.25
C ASP A 31 8.49 -18.20 11.91
N PRO A 32 9.16 -18.94 12.82
CA PRO A 32 9.53 -20.34 12.58
C PRO A 32 8.32 -21.28 12.69
N THR A 33 7.17 -20.80 13.15
CA THR A 33 5.99 -21.64 13.41
C THR A 33 5.05 -21.74 12.21
N GLY A 34 5.22 -20.86 11.21
CA GLY A 34 4.33 -20.80 10.05
C GLY A 34 2.89 -20.45 10.44
N ALA A 35 2.71 -19.62 11.47
CA ALA A 35 1.39 -19.27 12.01
C ALA A 35 0.56 -18.42 11.04
N HIS A 36 1.20 -17.82 10.03
CA HIS A 36 0.53 -17.04 9.00
C HIS A 36 0.28 -17.89 7.75
N ASP A 37 -0.97 -17.91 7.26
CA ASP A 37 -1.27 -18.43 5.93
C ASP A 37 -0.57 -17.55 4.88
N PRO A 38 0.37 -18.10 4.08
CA PRO A 38 1.08 -17.33 3.07
C PRO A 38 0.14 -16.64 2.08
N ALA A 39 -1.00 -17.25 1.75
CA ALA A 39 -1.98 -16.65 0.85
C ALA A 39 -2.71 -15.47 1.48
N GLU A 40 -2.94 -15.49 2.79
CA GLU A 40 -3.52 -14.36 3.51
C GLU A 40 -2.54 -13.20 3.60
N LEU A 41 -1.28 -13.48 3.93
CA LEU A 41 -0.22 -12.46 3.95
C LEU A 41 -0.04 -11.82 2.57
N ASP A 42 -0.01 -12.62 1.51
CA ASP A 42 0.13 -12.11 0.15
C ASP A 42 -1.03 -11.18 -0.22
N ARG A 43 -2.29 -11.58 0.04
CA ARG A 43 -3.47 -10.73 -0.18
C ARG A 43 -3.41 -9.42 0.60
N LEU A 44 -2.96 -9.47 1.85
CA LEU A 44 -2.80 -8.29 2.70
C LEU A 44 -1.75 -7.33 2.14
N LEU A 45 -0.57 -7.84 1.78
CA LEU A 45 0.52 -7.04 1.21
C LEU A 45 0.12 -6.48 -0.17
N HIS A 46 -0.59 -7.27 -0.98
CA HIS A 46 -1.14 -6.83 -2.25
C HIS A 46 -2.10 -5.65 -2.06
N ARG A 47 -3.04 -5.76 -1.11
CA ARG A 47 -3.99 -4.69 -0.81
C ARG A 47 -3.30 -3.42 -0.30
N ALA A 48 -2.29 -3.56 0.56
CA ALA A 48 -1.49 -2.44 1.04
C ALA A 48 -0.75 -1.75 -0.13
N GLY A 49 -0.17 -2.52 -1.06
CA GLY A 49 0.49 -1.97 -2.25
C GLY A 49 -0.45 -1.20 -3.17
N GLN A 50 -1.69 -1.67 -3.33
CA GLN A 50 -2.73 -0.95 -4.09
C GLN A 50 -3.15 0.36 -3.41
N LEU A 51 -3.18 0.41 -2.08
CA LEU A 51 -3.43 1.65 -1.36
C LEU A 51 -2.27 2.63 -1.51
N ILE A 52 -1.03 2.14 -1.45
CA ILE A 52 0.17 2.95 -1.68
C ILE A 52 0.12 3.58 -3.08
N TRP A 53 -0.22 2.81 -4.11
CA TRP A 53 -0.37 3.32 -5.49
C TRP A 53 -1.34 4.50 -5.56
N ARG A 54 -2.57 4.31 -5.06
CA ARG A 54 -3.62 5.34 -5.10
C ARG A 54 -3.23 6.60 -4.31
N LEU A 55 -2.53 6.45 -3.19
CA LEU A 55 -2.04 7.57 -2.38
C LEU A 55 -0.90 8.34 -3.07
N GLU A 56 -0.02 7.64 -3.77
CA GLU A 56 1.04 8.26 -4.56
C GLU A 56 0.45 9.11 -5.71
N GLU A 57 -0.56 8.60 -6.42
CA GLU A 57 -1.32 9.37 -7.42
C GLU A 57 -2.00 10.60 -6.80
N ALA A 58 -2.66 10.42 -5.66
CA ALA A 58 -3.35 11.51 -4.96
C ALA A 58 -2.38 12.60 -4.44
N ALA A 59 -1.13 12.25 -4.15
CA ALA A 59 -0.13 13.20 -3.64
C ALA A 59 0.49 14.10 -4.73
N GLN A 60 0.34 13.76 -6.01
CA GLN A 60 0.90 14.48 -7.15
C GLN A 60 -0.14 14.77 -8.26
N PRO A 61 -1.20 15.54 -7.97
CA PRO A 61 -2.14 15.93 -9.01
C PRO A 61 -1.46 16.87 -10.03
N GLY A 62 -1.29 16.41 -11.26
CA GLY A 62 -0.87 17.24 -12.40
C GLY A 62 0.63 17.26 -12.71
N GLU A 63 1.46 16.41 -12.08
CA GLU A 63 2.85 16.22 -12.52
C GLU A 63 2.92 15.20 -13.69
N SER A 64 3.72 15.51 -14.70
CA SER A 64 3.77 14.76 -15.96
C SER A 64 4.47 13.40 -15.86
N ARG A 65 5.02 13.04 -14.69
CA ARG A 65 5.64 11.72 -14.48
C ARG A 65 5.71 11.34 -13.00
N LEU A 66 4.68 10.67 -12.50
CA LEU A 66 4.75 9.94 -11.23
C LEU A 66 5.62 8.69 -11.41
N VAL A 67 6.54 8.46 -10.46
CA VAL A 67 7.27 7.20 -10.33
C VAL A 67 6.83 6.55 -9.04
N HIS A 68 6.19 5.40 -9.15
CA HIS A 68 5.70 4.62 -8.04
C HIS A 68 6.84 3.98 -7.24
N SER A 69 6.63 3.79 -5.93
CA SER A 69 7.61 3.07 -5.10
C SER A 69 7.58 1.57 -5.35
N ASP A 70 8.64 0.87 -4.93
CA ASP A 70 8.74 -0.60 -5.08
C ASP A 70 7.64 -1.37 -4.33
N ASP A 71 7.05 -0.76 -3.29
CA ASP A 71 5.94 -1.33 -2.53
C ASP A 71 4.56 -1.05 -3.16
N ALA A 72 4.49 -0.19 -4.19
CA ALA A 72 3.25 0.15 -4.86
C ALA A 72 2.87 -0.93 -5.89
N ILE A 73 1.59 -1.32 -5.86
CA ILE A 73 1.04 -2.33 -6.76
C ILE A 73 -0.12 -1.68 -7.50
N PRO A 74 -0.19 -1.75 -8.84
CA PRO A 74 -1.31 -1.20 -9.57
C PRO A 74 -2.63 -1.84 -9.13
N PRO A 75 -3.74 -1.07 -9.06
CA PRO A 75 -5.04 -1.64 -8.75
C PRO A 75 -5.44 -2.67 -9.81
N ASP A 76 -6.12 -3.73 -9.38
CA ASP A 76 -6.68 -4.72 -10.30
C ASP A 76 -7.69 -4.03 -11.24
N ALA A 77 -7.80 -4.52 -12.48
CA ALA A 77 -8.66 -3.91 -13.50
C ALA A 77 -10.14 -3.78 -13.06
N ASP A 78 -10.60 -4.68 -12.19
CA ASP A 78 -11.97 -4.71 -11.67
C ASP A 78 -12.17 -3.84 -10.41
N ASP A 79 -11.08 -3.30 -9.85
CA ASP A 79 -11.08 -2.60 -8.56
C ASP A 79 -10.91 -1.07 -8.72
N ALA A 80 -11.15 -0.57 -9.94
CA ALA A 80 -10.94 0.82 -10.27
C ALA A 80 -11.87 1.76 -9.47
N TRP A 81 -13.10 1.36 -9.13
CA TRP A 81 -14.08 2.25 -8.46
C TRP A 81 -15.20 1.52 -7.69
N SER A 82 -14.89 0.45 -6.95
CA SER A 82 -15.85 -0.20 -6.02
C SER A 82 -16.08 0.64 -4.76
#